data_AF-A0AA42LV62-F1
#
_entry.id   AF-A0AA42LV62-F1
#
_cell.length_a   1.000
_cell.length_b   1.000
_cell.length_c   1.000
_cell.angle_alpha   90.00
_cell.angle_beta   90.00
_cell.angle_gamma   90.00
#
_symmetry.space_group_name_H-M   'P 1'
#
loop_
_entity.id
_entity.type
_entity.pdbx_description
1 polymer ?
#
loop_
_entity_poly.entity_id
_entity_poly.type
_entity_poly.pdbx_seq_one_letter_code
_entity_poly.pdbx_strand_id
1 'polypeptide(L)'
;MAAELFPVPGTFLRPVGRLAWFRFCYEVVRVIPENDEGPDHWTMRRWGLNNEHQPFQDDGPRGNKALQYLTNLERLAPGVWKDTVAHDYEPLYYRLIDVGGQKDLFS
;
A
#
# COMPACT_ATOMS: atom_id res chain seq x y z
N MET A 1 15.22 -21.83 2.79
CA MET A 1 15.58 -20.40 2.71
C MET A 1 14.34 -19.62 3.12
N ALA A 2 14.35 -18.99 4.29
CA ALA A 2 13.21 -18.21 4.79
C ALA A 2 13.19 -16.86 4.07
N ALA A 3 12.73 -16.85 2.82
CA ALA A 3 12.65 -15.65 2.00
C ALA A 3 11.44 -14.82 2.45
N GLU A 4 11.76 -13.76 3.21
CA GLU A 4 11.01 -12.52 3.45
C GLU A 4 9.48 -12.65 3.57
N LEU A 5 9.01 -12.82 4.80
CA LEU A 5 7.59 -12.74 5.16
C LEU A 5 6.99 -11.34 4.90
N PHE A 6 7.83 -10.31 4.92
CA PHE A 6 7.45 -8.91 4.82
C PHE A 6 8.22 -8.21 3.69
N PRO A 7 7.59 -7.27 2.96
CA PRO A 7 8.29 -6.49 1.95
C PRO A 7 9.29 -5.53 2.60
N VAL A 8 10.41 -5.30 1.91
CA VAL A 8 11.42 -4.34 2.33
C VAL A 8 10.94 -2.90 2.13
N PRO A 9 11.38 -1.94 2.96
CA PRO A 9 11.16 -0.52 2.68
C PRO A 9 11.57 -0.13 1.25
N GLY A 10 10.76 0.71 0.60
CA GLY A 10 10.89 1.06 -0.82
C GLY A 10 10.17 0.10 -1.78
N THR A 11 9.60 -1.00 -1.30
CA THR A 11 8.71 -1.86 -2.09
C THR A 11 7.38 -1.15 -2.35
N PHE A 12 6.78 -1.39 -3.52
CA PHE A 12 5.48 -0.81 -3.87
C PHE A 12 4.38 -1.86 -3.92
N LEU A 13 3.23 -1.49 -3.36
CA LEU A 13 2.00 -2.27 -3.34
C LEU A 13 0.89 -1.51 -4.04
N ARG A 14 0.05 -2.22 -4.80
CA ARG A 14 -1.14 -1.66 -5.43
C ARG A 14 -2.40 -2.34 -4.90
N PRO A 15 -3.46 -1.58 -4.56
CA PRO A 15 -4.83 -2.09 -4.49
C PRO A 15 -5.17 -3.02 -5.65
N VAL A 16 -5.69 -4.21 -5.33
CA VAL A 16 -6.26 -5.14 -6.31
C VAL A 16 -7.76 -4.88 -6.37
N GLY A 17 -8.22 -4.43 -7.53
CA GLY A 17 -9.60 -4.05 -7.77
C GLY A 17 -9.67 -2.97 -8.84
N ARG A 18 -10.79 -2.91 -9.56
CA ARG A 18 -11.03 -1.93 -10.64
C ARG A 18 -11.99 -0.83 -10.21
N LEU A 19 -12.02 -0.46 -8.92
CA LEU A 19 -12.77 0.72 -8.53
C LEU A 19 -12.11 1.95 -9.16
N ALA A 20 -12.92 2.79 -9.81
CA ALA A 20 -12.44 3.89 -10.66
C ALA A 20 -11.55 4.89 -9.89
N TRP A 21 -11.65 4.91 -8.55
CA TRP A 21 -10.89 5.76 -7.64
C TRP A 21 -9.59 5.12 -7.10
N PHE A 22 -9.28 3.85 -7.39
CA PHE A 22 -8.01 3.23 -7.00
C PHE A 22 -6.87 3.57 -7.98
N ARG A 23 -6.63 4.88 -8.13
CA ARG A 23 -5.54 5.44 -8.93
C ARG A 23 -4.36 5.79 -8.05
N PHE A 24 -3.93 4.84 -7.22
CA PHE A 24 -2.77 5.02 -6.37
C PHE A 24 -2.05 3.69 -6.11
N CYS A 25 -0.83 3.80 -5.61
CA CYS A 25 -0.05 2.73 -5.02
C CYS A 25 0.55 3.22 -3.70
N TYR A 26 1.05 2.28 -2.91
CA TYR A 26 1.69 2.52 -1.63
C TYR A 26 3.15 2.10 -1.69
N GLU A 27 4.05 2.99 -1.32
CA GLU A 27 5.43 2.67 -0.98
C GLU A 27 5.49 2.21 0.48
N VAL A 28 6.10 1.07 0.74
CA VAL A 28 6.40 0.59 2.09
C VAL A 28 7.49 1.48 2.67
N VAL A 29 7.18 2.25 3.72
CA VAL A 29 8.17 3.08 4.42
C VAL A 29 8.77 2.30 5.59
N ARG A 30 7.95 1.55 6.31
CA ARG A 30 8.37 0.74 7.46
C ARG A 30 7.38 -0.40 7.68
N VAL A 31 7.88 -1.56 8.09
CA VAL A 31 7.07 -2.67 8.59
C VAL A 31 7.56 -3.02 9.99
N ILE A 32 6.62 -3.08 10.93
CA ILE A 32 6.81 -3.61 12.28
C ILE A 32 6.02 -4.92 12.34
N PRO A 33 6.67 -6.08 12.44
CA PRO A 33 5.96 -7.35 12.58
C PRO A 33 5.14 -7.42 13.87
N GLU A 34 4.12 -8.27 13.88
CA GLU A 34 3.35 -8.61 15.07
C GLU A 34 4.27 -9.13 16.20
N ASN A 35 3.97 -8.71 17.43
CA ASN A 35 4.68 -9.10 18.65
C ASN A 35 3.74 -9.09 19.87
N ASP A 36 4.28 -9.33 21.06
CA ASP A 36 3.51 -9.33 22.31
C ASP A 36 2.86 -7.97 22.65
N GLU A 37 3.25 -6.88 21.97
CA GLU A 37 2.71 -5.54 22.16
C GLU A 37 1.55 -5.22 21.19
N GLY A 38 1.34 -6.01 20.13
CA GLY A 38 0.24 -5.80 19.20
C GLY A 38 0.43 -6.40 17.80
N PRO A 39 -0.56 -6.17 16.90
CA PRO A 39 -0.54 -6.66 15.53
C PRO A 39 0.57 -6.00 14.71
N ASP A 40 0.83 -6.57 13.54
CA ASP A 40 1.74 -5.96 12.58
C ASP A 40 1.29 -4.55 12.17
N HIS A 41 2.26 -3.70 11.88
CA HIS A 41 2.03 -2.29 11.61
C HIS A 41 2.89 -1.81 10.44
N TRP A 42 2.23 -1.42 9.36
CA TRP A 42 2.86 -1.04 8.10
C TRP A 42 2.64 0.45 7.89
N THR A 43 3.73 1.19 7.85
CA THR A 43 3.73 2.61 7.50
C THR A 43 3.98 2.75 6.01
N MET A 44 3.07 3.42 5.33
CA MET A 44 3.03 3.50 3.87
C MET A 44 2.97 4.95 3.40
N ARG A 45 3.59 5.24 2.26
CA ARG A 45 3.41 6.51 1.55
C ARG A 45 2.57 6.28 0.30
N ARG A 46 1.48 7.01 0.12
CA ARG A 46 0.67 6.90 -1.09
C ARG A 46 1.22 7.77 -2.22
N TRP A 47 1.12 7.22 -3.42
CA TRP A 47 1.45 7.85 -4.70
C TRP A 47 0.30 7.61 -5.66
N GLY A 48 -0.26 8.64 -6.28
CA GLY A 48 -1.42 8.43 -7.15
C GLY A 48 -1.84 9.65 -7.96
N LEU A 49 -3.04 9.56 -8.54
CA LEU A 49 -3.69 10.65 -9.25
C LEU A 49 -4.96 11.10 -8.52
N ASN A 50 -5.16 12.41 -8.43
CA ASN A 50 -6.39 12.97 -7.90
C ASN A 50 -7.55 12.87 -8.93
N ASN A 51 -8.71 13.42 -8.60
CA ASN A 51 -9.89 13.39 -9.48
C ASN A 51 -9.70 14.18 -10.79
N GLU A 52 -8.73 15.10 -10.84
CA GLU A 52 -8.34 15.88 -12.01
C GLU A 52 -7.18 15.22 -12.78
N HIS A 53 -6.85 13.96 -12.43
CA HIS A 53 -5.72 13.20 -13.00
C HIS A 53 -4.34 13.83 -12.76
N GLN A 54 -4.21 14.70 -11.78
CA GLN A 54 -2.92 15.28 -11.40
C GLN A 54 -2.22 14.39 -10.37
N PRO A 55 -0.89 14.21 -10.47
CA PRO A 55 -0.13 13.42 -9.52
C PRO A 55 -0.19 14.01 -8.11
N PHE A 56 -0.30 13.15 -7.12
CA PHE A 56 -0.17 13.50 -5.70
C PHE A 56 0.65 12.44 -4.95
N GLN A 57 1.25 12.87 -3.85
CA GLN A 57 1.92 12.01 -2.87
C GLN A 57 1.67 12.52 -1.45
N ASP A 58 1.75 11.64 -0.45
CA ASP A 58 1.48 11.99 0.97
C ASP A 58 2.59 12.84 1.66
N ASP A 59 3.44 13.57 0.91
CA ASP A 59 4.55 14.39 1.46
C ASP A 59 4.33 15.93 1.32
N GLY A 60 3.11 16.41 1.08
CA GLY A 60 2.84 17.81 0.69
C GLY A 60 2.56 18.82 1.83
N PRO A 61 2.93 20.12 1.68
CA PRO A 61 2.65 21.19 2.65
C PRO A 61 1.15 21.56 2.80
N ARG A 62 0.25 21.00 1.96
CA ARG A 62 -1.20 21.30 1.92
C ARG A 62 -2.11 20.06 2.03
N GLY A 63 -1.83 19.15 2.96
CA GLY A 63 -2.90 18.32 3.53
C GLY A 63 -3.18 16.98 2.86
N ASN A 64 -2.19 16.10 2.86
CA ASN A 64 -2.37 14.72 3.32
C ASN A 64 -1.08 14.33 4.04
N LYS A 65 -0.80 14.98 5.18
CA LYS A 65 0.44 14.83 5.95
C LYS A 65 0.57 13.47 6.67
N ALA A 66 -0.34 12.55 6.44
CA ALA A 66 -0.39 11.29 7.16
C ALA A 66 0.07 10.17 6.23
N LEU A 67 1.24 9.62 6.54
CA LEU A 67 1.57 8.26 6.14
C LEU A 67 0.35 7.37 6.45
N GLN A 68 0.04 6.48 5.52
CA GLN A 68 -1.06 5.55 5.70
C GLN A 68 -0.58 4.39 6.55
N TYR A 69 -1.48 3.87 7.38
CA TYR A 69 -1.19 2.74 8.25
C TYR A 69 -2.06 1.57 7.83
N LEU A 70 -1.44 0.44 7.54
CA LEU A 70 -2.12 -0.84 7.36
C LEU A 70 -1.71 -1.77 8.50
N THR A 71 -2.67 -2.54 9.00
CA THR A 71 -2.48 -3.51 10.08
C THR A 71 -3.24 -4.78 9.75
N ASN A 72 -2.83 -5.92 10.31
CA ASN A 72 -3.46 -7.22 10.11
C ASN A 72 -3.46 -7.65 8.63
N LEU A 73 -2.33 -7.48 7.94
CA LEU A 73 -2.18 -7.90 6.55
C LEU A 73 -1.85 -9.39 6.47
N GLU A 74 -2.83 -10.19 6.03
CA GLU A 74 -2.66 -11.62 5.82
C GLU A 74 -2.02 -11.88 4.46
N ARG A 75 -0.84 -12.53 4.43
CA ARG A 75 -0.19 -12.92 3.18
C ARG A 75 -0.91 -14.13 2.57
N LEU A 76 -1.55 -13.93 1.41
CA LEU A 76 -2.29 -14.99 0.70
C LEU A 76 -1.45 -15.74 -0.32
N ALA A 77 -0.48 -15.05 -0.93
CA ALA A 77 0.42 -15.61 -1.94
C ALA A 77 1.72 -14.79 -1.98
N PRO A 78 2.77 -15.26 -2.67
CA PRO A 78 3.96 -14.46 -2.90
C PRO A 78 3.61 -13.09 -3.51
N GLY A 79 3.92 -12.01 -2.79
CA GLY A 79 3.64 -10.65 -3.21
C GLY A 79 2.17 -10.23 -3.15
N VAL A 80 1.29 -10.97 -2.46
CA VAL A 80 -0.13 -10.62 -2.32
C VAL A 80 -0.57 -10.69 -0.87
N TRP A 81 -1.21 -9.63 -0.40
CA TRP A 81 -1.75 -9.50 0.95
C TRP A 81 -3.23 -9.14 0.91
N LYS A 82 -3.96 -9.60 1.91
CA LYS A 82 -5.34 -9.22 2.20
C LYS A 82 -5.36 -8.41 3.48
N ASP A 83 -6.04 -7.28 3.46
CA ASP A 83 -6.38 -6.57 4.68
C ASP A 83 -7.57 -7.26 5.34
N THR A 84 -7.38 -7.75 6.56
CA THR A 84 -8.42 -8.51 7.27
C THR A 84 -9.45 -7.63 7.97
N VAL A 85 -9.19 -6.31 8.05
CA VAL A 85 -10.03 -5.33 8.73
C VAL A 85 -10.60 -4.25 7.79
N ALA A 86 -10.25 -4.29 6.50
CA ALA A 86 -10.75 -3.35 5.49
C ALA A 86 -12.28 -3.26 5.42
N HIS A 87 -12.78 -2.03 5.24
CA HIS A 87 -14.19 -1.72 5.03
C HIS A 87 -14.56 -1.70 3.53
N ASP A 88 -15.86 -1.70 3.20
CA ASP A 88 -16.40 -1.82 1.84
C ASP A 88 -15.85 -0.81 0.81
N TYR A 89 -15.33 0.33 1.25
CA TYR A 89 -14.80 1.40 0.39
C TYR A 89 -13.25 1.39 0.29
N GLU A 90 -12.59 0.51 1.03
CA GLU A 90 -11.14 0.39 1.11
C GLU A 90 -10.64 -0.78 0.24
N PRO A 91 -9.38 -0.74 -0.21
CA PRO A 91 -8.82 -1.89 -0.89
C PRO A 91 -8.71 -3.10 0.03
N LEU A 92 -9.40 -4.19 -0.30
CA LEU A 92 -9.32 -5.43 0.46
C LEU A 92 -8.02 -6.21 0.21
N TYR A 93 -7.42 -6.02 -0.97
CA TYR A 93 -6.28 -6.80 -1.43
C TYR A 93 -5.20 -5.89 -1.99
N TYR A 94 -3.94 -6.25 -1.76
CA TYR A 94 -2.77 -5.53 -2.22
C TYR A 94 -1.81 -6.50 -2.90
N ARG A 95 -1.21 -6.07 -4.01
CA ARG A 95 -0.18 -6.84 -4.71
C ARG A 95 1.09 -6.03 -4.90
N LEU A 96 2.23 -6.71 -4.85
CA LEU A 96 3.53 -6.17 -5.19
C LEU A 96 3.56 -5.72 -6.66
N ILE A 97 4.18 -4.58 -6.90
CA ILE A 97 4.41 -4.02 -8.24
C ILE A 97 5.86 -3.56 -8.37
N ASP A 98 6.40 -3.67 -9.57
CA ASP A 98 7.71 -3.10 -9.88
C ASP A 98 7.61 -1.57 -10.00
N VAL A 99 8.69 -0.86 -9.63
CA VAL A 99 8.80 0.61 -9.72
C VAL A 99 8.63 1.09 -11.16
N GLY A 100 9.10 0.29 -12.13
CA GLY A 100 8.87 0.52 -13.56
C GLY A 100 7.39 0.54 -13.96
N GLY A 101 6.50 -0.06 -13.15
CA GLY A 101 5.07 -0.03 -13.38
C GLY A 101 4.44 1.33 -13.13
N GLN A 102 4.94 2.14 -12.19
CA GLN A 102 4.23 3.31 -11.64
C GLN A 102 3.73 4.33 -12.65
N LYS A 103 4.51 4.58 -13.72
CA LYS A 103 4.12 5.52 -14.79
C LYS A 103 3.04 4.94 -15.72
N ASP A 104 3.01 3.63 -15.89
CA ASP A 104 2.05 2.91 -16.73
C ASP A 104 0.80 2.44 -15.94
N LEU A 105 0.74 2.68 -14.63
CA LEU A 105 -0.38 2.22 -13.78
C LEU A 105 -1.68 3.01 -14.00
N PHE A 106 -1.59 4.22 -14.56
CA PHE A 106 -2.68 5.18 -14.64
C PHE A 106 -2.87 5.82 -16.02
N SER A 107 -2.08 5.40 -17.01
CA SER A 107 -2.26 5.75 -18.43
C SER A 107 -3.38 4.97 -19.10
#